data_AF-A0A920MCZ4-F1
#
_entry.id   AF-A0A920MCZ4-F1
#
_cell.length_a   1.000
_cell.length_b   1.000
_cell.length_c   1.000
_cell.angle_alpha   90.00
_cell.angle_beta   90.00
_cell.angle_gamma   90.00
#
_symmetry.space_group_name_H-M   'P 1'
#
loop_
_entity.id
_entity.type
_entity.pdbx_description
1 polymer ?
#
loop_
_entity_poly.entity_id
_entity_poly.type
_entity_poly.pdbx_seq_one_letter_code
_entity_poly.pdbx_strand_id
1 'polypeptide(L)' 'MTGSGKSTIARLLTRFYDVNSGSILIDDVDIKRIQLHSLRQQIGIVLMNPFFFLRALRKYL' A
#
# COMPACT_ATOMS: atom_id res chain seq x y z
N MET A 1 4.03 13.93 -14.26
CA MET A 1 4.74 14.23 -12.99
C MET A 1 5.33 12.96 -12.39
N THR A 2 6.40 12.45 -12.99
CA THR A 2 7.19 11.32 -12.48
C THR A 2 8.17 11.87 -11.43
N GLY A 3 8.23 11.28 -10.23
CA GLY A 3 9.19 11.67 -9.18
C GLY A 3 8.66 12.55 -8.03
N SER A 4 7.39 12.98 -8.06
CA SER A 4 6.81 13.79 -6.95
C SER A 4 6.56 13.04 -5.63
N GLY A 5 7.04 11.81 -5.49
CA GLY A 5 6.95 11.05 -4.24
C GLY A 5 5.61 10.37 -3.94
N LYS A 6 4.61 10.40 -4.83
CA LYS A 6 3.28 9.79 -4.60
C LYS A 6 3.37 8.30 -4.25
N SER A 7 4.19 7.55 -5.00
CA SER A 7 4.44 6.13 -4.73
C SER A 7 5.20 5.91 -3.43
N THR A 8 6.06 6.84 -3.03
CA THR A 8 6.78 6.78 -1.74
C THR A 8 5.80 6.95 -0.59
N ILE A 9 4.90 7.94 -0.65
CA ILE A 9 3.86 8.16 0.37
C ILE A 9 2.96 6.94 0.50
N ALA A 10 2.49 6.38 -0.63
CA ALA A 10 1.67 5.17 -0.61
C ALA A 10 2.36 3.99 0.11
N ARG A 11 3.67 3.83 -0.08
CA ARG A 11 4.47 2.78 0.59
C ARG A 11 4.69 3.05 2.08
N LEU A 12 4.78 4.31 2.49
CA LEU A 12 4.88 4.67 3.92
C LEU A 12 3.55 4.43 4.64
N LEU A 13 2.42 4.85 4.04
CA LEU A 13 1.08 4.68 4.62
C LEU A 13 0.69 3.20 4.79
N THR A 14 1.13 2.35 3.87
CA THR A 14 0.87 0.90 3.90
C THR A 14 1.90 0.12 4.73
N ARG A 15 2.84 0.84 5.37
CA ARG A 15 3.98 0.30 6.10
C ARG A 15 4.72 -0.78 5.31
N PHE A 16 4.97 -0.49 4.03
CA PHE A 16 6.00 -1.17 3.25
C PHE A 16 7.40 -0.68 3.65
N TYR A 17 7.49 0.58 4.09
CA TYR A 17 8.65 1.16 4.76
C TYR A 17 8.17 1.96 5.98
N ASP A 18 8.99 2.02 7.02
CA ASP A 18 8.78 2.93 8.15
C ASP A 18 9.48 4.27 7.88
N VAL A 19 8.94 5.34 8.45
CA VAL A 19 9.58 6.67 8.39
C VAL A 19 10.87 6.70 9.20
N ASN A 20 11.92 7.33 8.64
CA ASN A 20 13.21 7.55 9.31
C ASN A 20 13.12 8.62 10.41
N SER A 21 12.26 9.62 10.25
CA SER A 21 12.03 10.69 11.23
C SER A 21 10.57 11.15 11.19
N GLY A 22 10.08 11.72 12.30
CA GLY A 22 8.68 12.09 12.48
C GLY A 22 7.76 10.89 12.75
N SER A 23 6.45 11.13 12.64
CA SER A 23 5.40 10.14 12.84
C SER A 23 4.28 10.31 11.81
N ILE A 24 3.59 9.20 11.51
CA ILE A 24 2.37 9.20 10.73
C ILE A 24 1.27 8.74 11.69
N LEU A 25 0.22 9.55 11.82
CA LEU A 25 -0.89 9.29 12.72
C LEU A 25 -2.15 8.99 11.90
N ILE A 26 -2.93 8.01 12.36
CA ILE A 26 -4.31 7.79 11.95
C ILE A 26 -5.14 7.94 13.22
N ASP A 27 -6.04 8.93 13.25
CA ASP A 27 -6.86 9.26 14.43
C ASP A 27 -6.01 9.41 15.71
N ASP A 28 -4.93 10.19 15.61
CA ASP A 28 -3.93 10.43 16.68
C ASP A 28 -3.14 9.20 17.14
N VAL A 29 -3.35 8.04 16.52
CA VAL A 29 -2.59 6.81 16.78
C VAL A 29 -1.47 6.66 15.76
N ASP A 30 -0.23 6.53 16.24
CA ASP A 30 0.90 6.23 15.36
C ASP A 30 0.66 4.90 14.62
N ILE A 31 0.77 4.92 13.29
CA ILE A 31 0.58 3.74 12.44
C ILE A 31 1.50 2.57 12.83
N LYS A 32 2.64 2.86 13.48
CA LYS A 32 3.56 1.86 14.01
C LYS A 32 2.93 1.01 15.12
N ARG A 33 1.97 1.57 15.86
CA ARG A 33 1.21 0.92 16.95
C ARG A 33 0.00 0.13 16.44
N ILE A 34 -0.44 0.35 15.21
CA ILE A 34 -1.53 -0.39 14.59
C ILE A 34 -1.01 -1.74 14.08
N GLN A 35 -1.78 -2.80 14.30
CA GLN A 35 -1.44 -4.11 13.74
C GLN A 35 -1.41 -4.07 12.21
N LEU A 36 -0.29 -4.53 11.63
CA LEU A 36 -0.03 -4.45 10.19
C LEU A 36 -1.13 -5.10 9.34
N HIS A 37 -1.67 -6.23 9.80
CA HIS A 37 -2.75 -6.93 9.12
C HIS A 37 -4.03 -6.07 9.06
N SER A 38 -4.44 -5.51 10.20
CA SER A 38 -5.62 -4.62 10.29
C SER A 38 -5.44 -3.37 9.43
N LEU A 39 -4.28 -2.71 9.52
CA LEU A 39 -3.95 -1.54 8.71
C LEU A 39 -4.08 -1.84 7.21
N ARG A 40 -3.54 -2.97 6.75
CA ARG A 40 -3.58 -3.35 5.32
C ARG A 40 -4.98 -3.78 4.86
N GLN A 41 -5.83 -4.30 5.75
CA GLN A 41 -7.23 -4.60 5.41
C GLN A 41 -8.07 -3.33 5.18
N GLN A 42 -7.70 -2.22 5.81
CA GLN A 42 -8.41 -0.95 5.68
C GLN A 42 -7.96 -0.10 4.48
N ILE A 43 -6.91 -0.50 3.74
CA ILE A 43 -6.33 0.27 2.65
C ILE A 43 -6.51 -0.45 1.31
N GLY A 44 -7.22 0.18 0.37
CA GLY A 44 -7.24 -0.22 -1.03
C GLY A 44 -6.17 0.51 -1.85
N ILE A 45 -5.27 -0.24 -2.50
CA ILE A 45 -4.24 0.33 -3.38
C ILE A 45 -4.64 0.12 -4.83
N VAL A 46 -4.77 1.21 -5.60
CA VAL A 46 -4.93 1.17 -7.06
C VAL A 46 -3.58 1.42 -7.70
N LEU A 47 -3.05 0.40 -8.40
CA LEU A 47 -1.77 0.50 -9.09
C LEU A 47 -1.97 1.18 -10.45
N MET A 48 -1.10 2.15 -10.76
CA MET A 48 -1.16 2.91 -12.01
C MET A 48 -0.91 2.03 -13.26
N ASN A 49 -0.16 0.93 -13.10
CA ASN A 49 -0.06 -0.16 -14.06
C ASN A 49 -0.52 -1.46 -13.36
N PRO A 50 -1.79 -1.88 -13.50
CA PRO A 50 -2.22 -3.16 -12.98
C PRO A 50 -1.42 -4.27 -13.66
N PHE A 51 -0.74 -5.10 -12.87
CA PHE A 51 -0.15 -6.35 -13.38
C PHE A 51 -1.31 -7.26 -13.76
N PHE A 52 -1.62 -7.37 -15.05
CA PHE A 52 -2.54 -8.40 -15.54
C PHE A 52 -1.86 -9.75 -15.38
N PHE A 53 -2.17 -10.46 -14.30
CA PHE A 53 -1.82 -11.87 -14.20
C PHE A 53 -2.75 -12.62 -15.15
N LEU A 54 -2.26 -12.96 -16.35
CA LEU A 54 -2.96 -13.84 -17.27
C LEU A 54 -3.00 -15.24 -16.64
N ARG A 55 -4.01 -15.52 -15.81
CA ARG A 55 -4.34 -16.90 -15.49
C ARG A 55 -4.90 -17.49 -16.77
N ALA A 56 -4.16 -18.38 -17.42
CA ALA A 56 -4.64 -19.09 -18.59
C ALA A 56 -6.03 -19.65 -18.26
N LEU A 57 -7.05 -19.18 -18.99
CA LEU A 57 -8.34 -19.84 -19.03
C LEU A 57 -8.07 -21.24 -19.57
N ARG A 58 -7.96 -22.23 -18.68
CA ARG A 58 -8.00 -23.63 -19.05
C ARG A 58 -9.39 -23.87 -19.63
N LYS A 59 -9.49 -23.64 -20.93
CA LYS A 59 -10.69 -23.84 -21.72
C LYS A 59 -10.88 -25.34 -21.85
N TYR A 60 -11.79 -25.90 -21.05
CA TYR A 60 -12.48 -27.13 -21.40
C TYR A 60 -13.58 -26.75 -22.39
N LEU A 61 -13.22 -26.68 -23.67
CA LEU A 61 -14.10 -26.83 -24.83
C LEU A 61 -13.25 -27.36 -25.98
#